data_AF-A0A7W8YTU8-F1
#
_entry.id   AF-A0A7W8YTU8-F1
#
_cell.length_a   1.000
_cell.length_b   1.000
_cell.length_c   1.000
_cell.angle_alpha   90.00
_cell.angle_beta   90.00
_cell.angle_gamma   90.00
#
_symmetry.space_group_name_H-M   'P 1'
#
loop_
_entity.id
_entity.type
_entity.pdbx_description
1 polymer ?
#
loop_
_entity_poly.entity_id
_entity_poly.type
_entity_poly.pdbx_seq_one_letter_code
_entity_poly.pdbx_strand_id
1 'polypeptide(L)' 'MTKSLILDLTDTYPGFEYSAHLLHKFIFAVDIFTILLKDGKIVHHRAADTESFKEWLITHRIENIKPDQIEF' A
#
# COMPACT_ATOMS: atom_id res chain seq x y z
N MET A 1 22.69 6.26 22.59
CA MET A 1 22.35 5.45 21.41
C MET A 1 21.00 5.93 20.91
N THR A 2 21.00 6.90 19.99
CA THR A 2 19.79 7.52 19.48
C THR A 2 19.05 6.50 18.64
N LYS A 3 17.90 6.01 19.14
CA LYS A 3 16.96 5.20 18.37
C LYS A 3 16.50 6.07 17.21
N SER A 4 17.12 5.93 16.05
CA SER A 4 16.74 6.69 14.85
C SER A 4 15.32 6.25 14.49
N LEU A 5 14.35 7.14 14.74
CA LEU A 5 12.92 6.99 14.44
C LEU A 5 12.66 7.18 12.94
N ILE A 6 13.55 6.66 12.09
CA ILE A 6 13.29 6.45 10.69
C ILE A 6 13.18 4.94 10.58
N LEU A 7 11.95 4.42 10.67
CA LEU A 7 11.65 3.10 10.14
C LEU A 7 12.31 3.06 8.75
N ASP A 8 13.13 2.06 8.45
CA ASP A 8 13.67 1.83 7.13
C ASP A 8 12.49 1.65 6.16
N LEU A 9 11.92 2.75 5.67
CA LEU A 9 10.87 2.77 4.66
C LEU A 9 11.54 2.35 3.37
N THR A 10 11.50 1.06 3.09
CA THR A 10 11.82 0.59 1.76
C THR A 10 10.70 1.05 0.83
N ASP A 11 11.06 1.85 -0.16
CA ASP A 11 10.15 2.35 -1.19
C ASP A 11 9.61 1.22 -2.08
N THR A 12 10.10 -0.01 -1.93
CA THR A 12 9.60 -1.22 -2.59
C THR A 12 9.02 -2.20 -1.56
N TYR A 13 8.04 -3.00 -1.98
CA TYR A 13 7.50 -4.12 -1.19
C TYR A 13 7.76 -5.46 -1.90
N PRO A 14 8.21 -6.52 -1.19
CA PRO A 14 8.46 -7.83 -1.80
C PRO A 14 7.24 -8.40 -2.53
N GLY A 15 7.40 -8.78 -3.79
CA GLY A 15 6.31 -9.36 -4.59
C GLY A 15 5.34 -8.33 -5.19
N PHE A 16 5.57 -7.03 -4.99
CA PHE A 16 4.83 -5.96 -5.65
C PHE A 16 5.74 -5.19 -6.62
N GLU A 17 5.27 -4.99 -7.85
CA GLU A 17 6.08 -4.50 -8.96
C GLU A 17 6.40 -2.99 -8.88
N TYR A 18 5.60 -2.21 -8.15
CA TYR A 18 5.66 -0.76 -8.17
C TYR A 18 6.18 -0.19 -6.85
N SER A 19 7.11 0.76 -6.94
CA SER A 19 7.57 1.51 -5.78
C SER A 19 6.50 2.47 -5.25
N ALA A 20 6.45 2.70 -3.93
CA ALA A 20 5.45 3.50 -3.25
C ALA A 20 5.31 4.91 -3.85
N HIS A 21 6.41 5.56 -4.22
CA HIS A 21 6.37 6.89 -4.82
C HIS A 21 5.61 6.96 -6.17
N LEU A 22 5.33 5.83 -6.83
CA LEU A 22 4.53 5.77 -8.06
C LEU A 22 3.02 5.64 -7.78
N LEU A 23 2.63 5.36 -6.54
CA LEU A 23 1.25 5.11 -6.17
C LEU A 23 0.55 6.43 -5.81
N HIS A 24 -0.75 6.49 -6.09
CA HIS A 24 -1.59 7.63 -5.75
C HIS A 24 -2.61 7.27 -4.67
N LYS A 25 -3.47 6.28 -4.92
CA LYS A 25 -4.55 5.87 -4.01
C LYS A 25 -4.81 4.37 -4.10
N PHE A 26 -5.44 3.79 -3.08
CA PHE A 26 -5.88 2.39 -3.12
C PHE A 26 -7.28 2.17 -2.52
N ILE A 27 -7.91 1.08 -2.94
CA ILE A 27 -9.03 0.41 -2.27
C ILE A 27 -8.60 -1.01 -1.95
N PHE A 28 -9.00 -1.52 -0.80
CA PHE A 28 -8.97 -2.94 -0.50
C PHE A 28 -10.40 -3.48 -0.39
N ALA A 29 -10.69 -4.57 -1.12
CA ALA A 29 -11.99 -5.24 -1.05
C ALA A 29 -11.85 -6.70 -1.52
N VAL A 30 -12.51 -7.62 -0.81
CA VAL A 30 -12.58 -9.06 -1.16
C VAL A 30 -11.18 -9.63 -1.46
N ASP A 31 -10.21 -9.27 -0.62
CA ASP A 31 -8.81 -9.73 -0.71
C ASP A 31 -8.02 -9.23 -1.95
N ILE A 32 -8.44 -8.13 -2.56
CA ILE A 32 -7.72 -7.49 -3.68
C ILE A 32 -7.47 -6.02 -3.38
N PHE A 33 -6.22 -5.60 -3.55
CA PHE A 33 -5.84 -4.20 -3.62
C PHE A 33 -6.04 -3.70 -5.05
N THR A 34 -6.89 -2.70 -5.22
CA THR A 34 -6.98 -1.91 -6.45
C THR A 34 -6.24 -0.60 -6.24
N ILE A 35 -5.20 -0.37 -7.02
CA ILE A 35 -4.25 0.73 -6.81
C ILE A 35 -4.25 1.63 -8.04
N LEU A 36 -4.49 2.91 -7.83
CA LEU A 36 -4.31 3.96 -8.83
C LEU A 36 -2.86 4.45 -8.77
N LEU A 37 -2.13 4.32 -9.88
CA LEU A 37 -0.80 4.88 -10.06
C LEU A 37 -0.89 6.36 -10.44
N LYS A 38 0.20 7.11 -10.20
CA LYS A 38 0.30 8.54 -10.52
C LYS A 38 0.22 8.83 -12.03
N ASP A 39 0.53 7.86 -12.88
CA ASP A 39 0.38 7.96 -14.34
C ASP A 39 -1.05 7.67 -14.81
N GLY A 40 -1.99 7.41 -13.89
CA GLY A 40 -3.39 7.15 -14.18
C GLY A 40 -3.71 5.67 -14.44
N LYS A 41 -2.72 4.77 -14.49
CA LYS A 41 -2.98 3.33 -14.62
C LYS A 41 -3.56 2.77 -13.33
N ILE A 42 -4.40 1.75 -13.47
CA ILE A 42 -4.96 0.99 -12.36
C ILE A 42 -4.35 -0.41 -12.40
N VAL A 43 -3.86 -0.86 -11.24
CA VAL A 43 -3.31 -2.20 -11.06
C VAL A 43 -4.04 -2.94 -9.95
N HIS A 44 -4.17 -4.26 -10.10
CA HIS A 44 -4.73 -5.14 -9.10
C HIS A 44 -3.62 -5.99 -8.50
N HIS A 45 -3.58 -6.07 -7.18
CA HIS A 45 -2.58 -6.85 -6.47
C HIS A 45 -3.24 -7.69 -5.37
N ARG A 46 -2.85 -8.96 -5.30
CA ARG A 46 -3.14 -9.84 -4.16
C ARG A 46 -1.83 -10.01 -3.40
N ALA A 47 -1.78 -9.48 -2.19
CA ALA A 47 -0.60 -9.60 -1.35
C ALA A 47 -0.58 -10.98 -0.70
N ALA A 48 0.61 -11.54 -0.49
CA ALA A 48 0.77 -12.78 0.29
C ALA A 48 0.48 -12.56 1.78
N ASP A 49 0.74 -11.34 2.26
CA ASP A 49 0.38 -10.85 3.59
C ASP A 49 -0.35 -9.52 3.43
N THR A 50 -1.67 -9.57 3.54
CA THR A 50 -2.59 -8.46 3.34
C THR A 50 -2.35 -7.33 4.35
N GLU A 51 -2.19 -7.66 5.62
CA GLU A 51 -2.04 -6.64 6.67
C GLU A 51 -0.69 -5.93 6.53
N SER A 52 0.40 -6.68 6.32
CA SER A 52 1.73 -6.09 6.09
C SER A 52 1.77 -5.17 4.87
N PHE A 53 1.11 -5.55 3.76
CA PHE A 53 1.06 -4.71 2.57
C PHE A 53 0.21 -3.45 2.79
N LYS A 54 -0.92 -3.57 3.48
CA LYS A 54 -1.79 -2.45 3.84
C LYS A 54 -1.08 -1.45 4.76
N GLU A 55 -0.35 -1.94 5.77
CA GLU A 55 0.48 -1.11 6.65
C GLU A 55 1.58 -0.38 5.87
N TRP A 56 2.22 -1.05 4.91
CA TRP A 56 3.22 -0.42 4.03
C TRP A 56 2.62 0.72 3.21
N LEU A 57 1.43 0.54 2.62
CA LEU A 57 0.72 1.59 1.89
C LEU A 57 0.38 2.79 2.79
N ILE A 58 -0.15 2.55 3.99
CA ILE A 58 -0.49 3.59 4.97
C ILE A 58 0.76 4.34 5.43
N THR A 59 1.85 3.62 5.69
CA THR A 59 3.13 4.19 6.14
C THR A 59 3.73 5.11 5.07
N HIS A 60 3.57 4.78 3.79
CA HIS A 60 3.95 5.63 2.66
C HIS A 60 2.92 6.71 2.31
N ARG A 61 1.88 6.87 3.14
CA ARG A 61 0.81 7.88 2.99
C ARG A 61 0.04 7.75 1.67
N ILE A 62 -0.12 6.54 1.16
CA ILE A 62 -1.01 6.28 0.03
C ILE A 62 -2.45 6.34 0.55
N GLU A 63 -3.28 7.15 -0.09
CA GLU A 63 -4.65 7.41 0.34
C GLU A 63 -5.51 6.15 0.18
N ASN A 64 -6.12 5.68 1.27
CA ASN A 64 -7.19 4.68 1.22
C ASN A 64 -8.52 5.40 0.96
N ILE A 65 -9.19 5.12 -0.17
CA ILE A 65 -10.43 5.82 -0.53
C ILE A 65 -11.71 5.17 0.02
N LYS A 66 -11.58 4.05 0.75
CA LYS A 66 -12.68 3.42 1.50
C LYS A 66 -12.20 2.91 2.86
N PRO A 67 -11.83 3.80 3.81
CA PRO A 67 -11.30 3.39 5.11
C PRO A 67 -12.31 2.64 5.99
N ASP A 68 -13.62 2.86 5.78
CA ASP A 68 -14.69 2.38 6.68
C ASP A 68 -15.43 1.12 6.20
N GLN A 69 -14.92 0.40 5.19
CA GLN A 69 -15.49 -0.90 4.84
C GLN A 69 -14.95 -1.95 5.80
N ILE A 70 -15.75 -2.29 6.81
CA ILE A 70 -15.52 -3.47 7.66
C ILE A 70 -15.61 -4.70 6.75
N GLU A 71 -14.53 -5.47 6.68
CA GLU A 71 -14.54 -6.77 6.02
C GLU A 71 -15.38 -7.74 6.87
N PHE A 72 -16.42 -8.30 6.27
CA PHE A 72 -17.36 -9.24 6.90
C PHE A 72 -16.85 -10.68 6.85
#